data_AF-A0A6M0F2H5-F1
#
_entry.id   AF-A0A6M0F2H5-F1
#
_cell.length_a   1.000
_cell.length_b   1.000
_cell.length_c   1.000
_cell.angle_alpha   90.00
_cell.angle_beta   90.00
_cell.angle_gamma   90.00
#
_symmetry.space_group_name_H-M   'P 1'
#
loop_
_entity.id
_entity.type
_entity.pdbx_description
1 polymer ?
#
loop_
_entity_poly.entity_id
_entity_poly.type
_entity_poly.pdbx_seq_one_letter_code
_entity_poly.pdbx_strand_id
1 'polypeptide(L)'
;MSLSRRKFLGLVGGGFVIATAVPTATFLTTRTPHKALAPWETAGSYSDPRLHAMSYALLAPNPHNRQPWLAELVGTDSVTLYRDKERDLPITDPYGRQLTIGMGCFIELMRMAAAEQGYKVESVLMPEGEGGAIAHCKFIAGAAEPDPLFQHVMNRRSHKDMFAEQLVDSATAQQLSEFAV
;
A
#
# COMPACT_ATOMS: atom_id res chain seq x y z
N MET A 1 -12.34 8.80 59.97
CA MET A 1 -13.40 9.02 58.96
C MET A 1 -13.71 7.69 58.28
N SER A 2 -14.93 7.14 58.41
CA SER A 2 -15.32 5.94 57.66
C SER A 2 -15.83 6.34 56.26
N LEU A 3 -15.15 5.88 55.20
CA LEU A 3 -15.63 6.06 53.83
C LEU A 3 -16.90 5.23 53.61
N SER A 4 -17.96 5.86 53.09
CA SER A 4 -19.18 5.12 52.78
C SER A 4 -18.95 4.19 51.58
N ARG A 5 -19.62 3.03 51.58
CA ARG A 5 -19.50 2.03 50.49
C ARG A 5 -19.73 2.62 49.10
N ARG A 6 -20.63 3.60 48.97
CA ARG A 6 -20.87 4.32 47.70
C ARG A 6 -19.69 5.19 47.26
N LYS A 7 -19.06 5.92 48.19
CA LYS A 7 -17.86 6.72 47.91
C LYS A 7 -16.67 5.82 47.57
N PHE A 8 -16.54 4.68 48.25
CA PHE A 8 -15.53 3.68 47.96
C PHE A 8 -15.70 3.08 46.56
N LEU A 9 -16.91 2.65 46.18
CA LEU A 9 -17.21 2.13 44.83
C LEU A 9 -16.99 3.18 43.73
N GLY A 10 -17.37 4.44 43.97
CA GLY A 10 -17.10 5.53 43.02
C GLY A 10 -15.61 5.80 42.84
N LEU A 11 -14.82 5.72 43.91
CA LEU A 11 -13.38 5.96 43.87
C LEU A 11 -12.61 4.79 43.22
N VAL A 12 -13.00 3.55 43.50
CA VAL A 12 -12.43 2.35 42.88
C VAL A 12 -12.83 2.25 41.41
N GLY A 13 -14.11 2.45 41.08
CA GLY A 13 -14.60 2.42 39.69
C GLY A 13 -14.06 3.57 38.84
N GLY A 14 -14.09 4.80 39.36
CA GLY A 14 -13.53 5.97 38.68
C GLY A 14 -12.00 5.90 38.52
N GLY A 15 -11.30 5.42 39.56
CA GLY A 15 -9.86 5.20 39.52
C GLY A 15 -9.45 4.11 38.51
N PHE A 16 -10.21 3.03 38.41
CA PHE A 16 -9.96 1.97 37.43
C PHE A 16 -10.18 2.45 35.99
N VAL A 17 -11.28 3.18 35.73
CA VAL A 17 -11.56 3.75 34.40
C VAL A 17 -10.47 4.74 33.97
N ILE A 18 -9.99 5.61 34.86
CA ILE A 18 -8.90 6.55 34.57
C ILE A 18 -7.58 5.79 34.33
N ALA A 19 -7.26 4.79 35.17
CA ALA A 19 -6.03 4.03 35.08
C ALA A 19 -5.93 3.18 33.80
N THR A 20 -7.05 2.76 33.20
CA THR A 20 -7.05 2.05 31.91
C THR A 20 -7.18 2.99 30.72
N ALA A 21 -8.04 4.02 30.81
CA ALA A 21 -8.31 4.90 29.67
C ALA A 21 -7.13 5.81 29.32
N VAL A 22 -6.43 6.35 30.33
CA VAL A 22 -5.33 7.30 30.10
C VAL A 22 -4.13 6.63 29.41
N PRO A 23 -3.63 5.46 29.86
CA PRO A 23 -2.52 4.78 29.16
C PRO A 23 -2.89 4.33 27.75
N THR A 24 -4.11 3.83 27.52
CA THR A 24 -4.58 3.44 26.18
C THR A 24 -4.69 4.66 25.26
N ALA A 25 -5.30 5.74 25.72
CA ALA A 25 -5.39 6.99 24.94
C ALA A 25 -4.00 7.57 24.66
N THR A 26 -3.09 7.53 25.64
CA THR A 26 -1.71 8.00 25.47
C THR A 26 -0.94 7.10 24.49
N PHE A 27 -1.11 5.79 24.56
CA PHE A 27 -0.49 4.84 23.63
C PHE A 27 -0.99 5.04 22.19
N LEU A 28 -2.29 5.19 21.99
CA LEU A 28 -2.91 5.42 20.68
C LEU A 28 -2.47 6.77 20.08
N THR A 29 -2.28 7.80 20.90
CA THR A 29 -1.90 9.15 20.42
C THR A 29 -0.40 9.35 20.24
N THR A 30 0.45 8.55 20.92
CA THR A 30 1.91 8.73 20.87
C THR A 30 2.64 7.73 19.97
N ARG A 31 2.00 6.62 19.59
CA ARG A 31 2.65 5.56 18.77
C ARG A 31 2.01 5.27 17.42
N THR A 32 0.88 5.88 17.08
CA THR A 32 0.31 5.72 15.74
C THR A 32 1.22 6.40 14.71
N PRO A 33 1.76 5.68 13.71
CA PRO A 33 2.69 6.26 12.74
C PRO A 33 1.94 7.04 11.67
N HIS A 34 1.31 8.16 12.04
CA HIS A 34 0.44 8.95 11.16
C HIS A 34 1.09 9.29 9.82
N LYS A 35 2.36 9.70 9.80
CA LYS A 35 3.09 9.99 8.55
C LYS A 35 3.21 8.79 7.62
N ALA A 36 3.37 7.58 8.17
CA ALA A 36 3.47 6.36 7.36
C ALA A 36 2.10 5.87 6.88
N LEU A 37 1.02 6.23 7.58
CA LEU A 37 -0.35 5.87 7.24
C LEU A 37 -1.04 6.87 6.30
N ALA A 38 -0.57 8.12 6.26
CA ALA A 38 -1.15 9.20 5.46
C ALA A 38 -1.46 8.81 3.99
N PRO A 39 -0.61 8.04 3.26
CA PRO A 39 -0.94 7.62 1.90
C PRO A 39 -2.25 6.84 1.76
N TRP A 40 -2.67 6.08 2.79
CA TRP A 40 -3.96 5.36 2.79
C TRP A 40 -5.15 6.29 2.97
N GLU A 41 -4.96 7.45 3.59
CA GLU A 41 -6.02 8.45 3.80
C GLU A 41 -6.21 9.34 2.57
N THR A 42 -5.13 9.61 1.84
CA THR A 42 -5.13 10.55 0.70
C THR A 42 -5.20 9.88 -0.67
N ALA A 43 -5.11 8.55 -0.74
CA ALA A 43 -5.24 7.84 -2.01
C ALA A 43 -6.57 8.19 -2.70
N GLY A 44 -6.48 8.57 -3.98
CA GLY A 44 -7.62 8.97 -4.80
C GLY A 44 -8.04 10.43 -4.68
N SER A 45 -7.37 11.26 -3.89
CA SER A 45 -7.78 12.66 -3.69
C SER A 45 -7.35 13.63 -4.80
N TYR A 46 -6.58 13.17 -5.78
CA TYR A 46 -6.00 14.01 -6.84
C TYR A 46 -6.93 14.10 -8.06
N SER A 47 -6.99 15.28 -8.67
CA SER A 47 -7.76 15.51 -9.90
C SER A 47 -7.02 15.12 -11.18
N ASP A 48 -5.68 15.18 -11.19
CA ASP A 48 -4.88 14.66 -12.30
C ASP A 48 -4.95 13.13 -12.29
N PRO A 49 -5.40 12.47 -13.37
CA PRO A 49 -5.56 11.01 -13.40
C PRO A 49 -4.25 10.26 -13.15
N ARG A 50 -3.09 10.84 -13.51
CA ARG A 50 -1.77 10.25 -13.27
C ARG A 50 -1.44 10.28 -11.77
N LEU A 51 -1.67 11.41 -11.11
CA LEU A 51 -1.45 11.55 -9.67
C LEU A 51 -2.45 10.71 -8.88
N HIS A 52 -3.72 10.66 -9.32
CA HIS A 52 -4.74 9.81 -8.74
C HIS A 52 -4.30 8.35 -8.76
N ALA A 53 -3.95 7.83 -9.94
CA ALA A 53 -3.50 6.45 -10.09
C ALA A 53 -2.23 6.17 -9.26
N MET A 54 -1.23 7.06 -9.30
CA MET A 54 0.00 6.90 -8.53
C MET A 54 -0.23 6.95 -7.02
N SER A 55 -1.24 7.69 -6.53
CA SER A 55 -1.54 7.74 -5.10
C SER A 55 -1.94 6.38 -4.52
N TYR A 56 -2.60 5.53 -5.32
CA TYR A 56 -2.84 4.13 -4.97
C TYR A 56 -1.59 3.26 -5.18
N ALA A 57 -0.82 3.54 -6.25
CA ALA A 57 0.42 2.81 -6.54
C ALA A 57 1.47 2.93 -5.43
N LEU A 58 1.51 4.07 -4.72
CA LEU A 58 2.36 4.27 -3.54
C LEU A 58 2.16 3.20 -2.46
N LEU A 59 0.99 2.57 -2.41
CA LEU A 59 0.66 1.53 -1.43
C LEU A 59 1.28 0.18 -1.79
N ALA A 60 1.90 0.04 -2.97
CA ALA A 60 2.50 -1.21 -3.46
C ALA A 60 3.50 -1.80 -2.45
N PRO A 61 3.46 -3.13 -2.23
CA PRO A 61 4.41 -3.76 -1.33
C PRO A 61 5.81 -3.70 -1.95
N ASN A 62 6.82 -3.44 -1.13
CA ASN A 62 8.21 -3.54 -1.55
C ASN A 62 9.10 -3.98 -0.37
N PRO A 63 10.32 -4.47 -0.65
CA PRO A 63 11.26 -4.93 0.37
C PRO A 63 11.52 -3.87 1.44
N HIS A 64 11.36 -4.25 2.71
CA HIS A 64 11.52 -3.38 3.88
C HIS A 64 10.73 -2.06 3.83
N ASN A 65 9.69 -1.99 2.99
CA ASN A 65 8.93 -0.77 2.72
C ASN A 65 9.83 0.44 2.32
N ARG A 66 10.95 0.19 1.62
CA ARG A 66 11.89 1.19 1.10
C ARG A 66 11.25 2.18 0.13
N GLN A 67 10.21 1.79 -0.60
CA GLN A 67 9.49 2.66 -1.55
C GLN A 67 10.43 3.38 -2.53
N PRO A 68 11.13 2.64 -3.41
CA PRO A 68 12.17 3.15 -4.29
C PRO A 68 11.64 3.86 -5.55
N TRP A 69 10.47 4.49 -5.47
CA TRP A 69 9.76 5.02 -6.63
C TRP A 69 10.19 6.46 -6.91
N LEU A 70 10.60 6.74 -8.14
CA LEU A 70 10.66 8.10 -8.70
C LEU A 70 9.74 8.15 -9.90
N ALA A 71 8.93 9.21 -9.99
CA ALA A 71 7.99 9.41 -11.07
C ALA A 71 8.18 10.81 -11.66
N GLU A 72 8.43 10.86 -12.96
CA GLU A 72 8.50 12.09 -13.74
C GLU A 72 7.22 12.23 -14.54
N LEU A 73 6.50 13.34 -14.36
CA LEU A 73 5.33 13.65 -15.19
C LEU A 73 5.82 14.21 -16.54
N VAL A 74 5.51 13.50 -17.62
CA VAL A 74 5.88 13.88 -18.98
C VAL A 74 4.65 14.37 -19.72
N GLY A 75 4.67 15.63 -20.15
CA GLY A 75 3.53 16.26 -20.82
C GLY A 75 2.26 16.21 -19.96
N THR A 76 1.12 15.93 -20.61
CA THR A 76 -0.20 15.89 -19.96
C THR A 76 -0.73 14.48 -19.73
N ASP A 77 -0.11 13.45 -20.32
CA ASP A 77 -0.68 12.11 -20.40
C ASP A 77 0.32 10.99 -20.05
N SER A 78 1.55 11.33 -19.68
CA SER A 78 2.59 10.32 -19.51
C SER A 78 3.31 10.45 -18.17
N VAL A 79 3.83 9.31 -17.70
CA VAL A 79 4.68 9.18 -16.51
C VAL A 79 5.87 8.29 -16.87
N THR A 80 7.07 8.78 -16.61
CA THR A 80 8.28 7.95 -16.62
C THR A 80 8.62 7.54 -15.20
N LEU A 81 8.78 6.24 -14.98
CA LEU A 81 9.13 5.66 -13.69
C LEU A 81 10.59 5.29 -13.65
N TYR A 82 11.28 5.69 -12.58
CA TYR A 82 12.65 5.30 -12.28
C TYR A 82 12.72 4.62 -10.91
N ARG A 83 13.77 3.83 -10.73
CA ARG A 83 14.16 3.31 -9.42
C ARG A 83 15.11 4.28 -8.75
N ASP A 84 14.77 4.70 -7.53
CA ASP A 84 15.66 5.47 -6.67
C ASP A 84 16.82 4.59 -6.19
N LYS A 85 18.02 4.79 -6.75
CA LYS A 85 19.22 4.04 -6.40
C LYS A 85 19.72 4.33 -4.99
N GLU A 86 19.35 5.46 -4.38
CA GLU A 86 19.69 5.74 -2.98
C GLU A 86 18.92 4.83 -2.01
N ARG A 87 17.86 4.19 -2.51
CA ARG A 87 17.03 3.26 -1.73
C ARG A 87 17.39 1.80 -1.90
N ASP A 88 18.47 1.53 -2.62
CA ASP A 88 18.98 0.19 -2.89
C ASP A 88 19.34 -0.57 -1.62
N LEU A 89 19.32 -1.90 -1.75
CA LEU A 89 19.55 -2.85 -0.68
C LEU A 89 20.77 -3.72 -1.02
N PRO A 90 21.99 -3.16 -0.96
CA PRO A 90 23.18 -3.84 -1.48
C PRO A 90 23.50 -5.17 -0.79
N ILE A 91 23.00 -5.37 0.44
CA ILE A 91 23.22 -6.61 1.20
C ILE A 91 22.10 -7.62 1.01
N THR A 92 20.83 -7.20 1.08
CA THR A 92 19.68 -8.11 1.06
C THR A 92 19.05 -8.31 -0.33
N ASP A 93 19.37 -7.43 -1.29
CA ASP A 93 18.95 -7.51 -2.69
C ASP A 93 20.07 -7.00 -3.63
N PRO A 94 21.25 -7.65 -3.65
CA PRO A 94 22.44 -7.16 -4.36
C PRO A 94 22.25 -7.01 -5.87
N TYR A 95 21.28 -7.73 -6.45
CA TYR A 95 20.94 -7.67 -7.88
C TYR A 95 19.65 -6.87 -8.15
N GLY A 96 19.08 -6.21 -7.13
CA GLY A 96 17.88 -5.39 -7.29
C GLY A 96 16.63 -6.15 -7.74
N ARG A 97 16.60 -7.49 -7.61
CA ARG A 97 15.50 -8.33 -8.08
C ARG A 97 14.24 -8.05 -7.28
N GLN A 98 14.35 -7.97 -5.95
CA GLN A 98 13.20 -7.75 -5.10
C GLN A 98 12.64 -6.33 -5.27
N LEU A 99 13.51 -5.32 -5.41
CA LEU A 99 13.10 -3.95 -5.71
C LEU A 99 12.43 -3.86 -7.08
N THR A 100 12.95 -4.55 -8.10
CA THR A 100 12.34 -4.62 -9.44
C THR A 100 10.95 -5.25 -9.41
N ILE A 101 10.75 -6.33 -8.65
CA ILE A 101 9.41 -6.92 -8.43
C ILE A 101 8.48 -5.88 -7.79
N GLY A 102 8.95 -5.14 -6.80
CA GLY A 102 8.20 -4.04 -6.18
C GLY A 102 7.79 -2.96 -7.17
N MET A 103 8.68 -2.58 -8.10
CA MET A 103 8.34 -1.63 -9.18
C MET A 103 7.23 -2.17 -10.09
N GLY A 104 7.25 -3.47 -10.40
CA GLY A 104 6.17 -4.13 -11.14
C GLY A 104 4.84 -4.05 -10.40
N CYS A 105 4.83 -4.31 -9.09
CA CYS A 105 3.64 -4.13 -8.26
C CYS A 105 3.14 -2.68 -8.26
N PHE A 106 4.03 -1.70 -8.24
CA PHE A 106 3.68 -0.29 -8.36
C PHE A 106 2.97 0.01 -9.69
N ILE A 107 3.54 -0.45 -10.81
CA ILE A 107 2.96 -0.25 -12.15
C ILE A 107 1.58 -0.91 -12.25
N GLU A 108 1.43 -2.12 -11.72
CA GLU A 108 0.16 -2.84 -11.75
C GLU A 108 -0.93 -2.13 -10.93
N LEU A 109 -0.61 -1.67 -9.71
CA LEU A 109 -1.54 -0.87 -8.92
C LEU A 109 -1.92 0.43 -9.62
N MET A 110 -0.95 1.12 -10.25
CA MET A 110 -1.21 2.32 -11.03
C MET A 110 -2.16 2.03 -12.19
N ARG A 111 -1.97 0.92 -12.91
CA ARG A 111 -2.83 0.52 -14.03
C ARG A 111 -4.26 0.25 -13.56
N MET A 112 -4.45 -0.52 -12.48
CA MET A 112 -5.78 -0.78 -11.93
C MET A 112 -6.46 0.51 -11.47
N ALA A 113 -5.74 1.38 -10.76
CA ALA A 113 -6.28 2.65 -10.28
C ALA A 113 -6.64 3.64 -11.40
N ALA A 114 -5.89 3.64 -12.50
CA ALA A 114 -6.19 4.42 -13.68
C ALA A 114 -7.45 3.89 -14.41
N ALA A 115 -7.61 2.57 -14.45
CA ALA A 115 -8.75 1.92 -15.09
C ALA A 115 -10.09 2.26 -14.40
N GLU A 116 -10.10 2.46 -13.08
CA GLU A 116 -11.28 2.97 -12.35
C GLU A 116 -11.76 4.34 -12.83
N GLN A 117 -10.85 5.15 -13.38
CA GLN A 117 -11.16 6.44 -13.99
C GLN A 117 -11.33 6.35 -15.51
N GLY A 118 -11.39 5.15 -16.08
CA GLY A 118 -11.53 4.91 -17.52
C GLY A 118 -10.24 5.14 -18.31
N TYR A 119 -9.07 5.20 -17.67
CA TYR A 119 -7.79 5.36 -18.36
C TYR A 119 -7.08 4.01 -18.52
N LYS A 120 -6.74 3.66 -19.76
CA LYS A 120 -5.78 2.59 -20.04
C LYS A 120 -4.36 3.13 -19.84
N VAL A 121 -3.51 2.36 -19.17
CA VAL A 121 -2.08 2.66 -19.09
C VAL A 121 -1.32 1.71 -20.01
N GLU A 122 -0.73 2.24 -21.07
CA GLU A 122 0.21 1.51 -21.91
C GLU A 122 1.63 1.73 -21.40
N SER A 123 2.33 0.64 -21.07
CA SER A 123 3.66 0.70 -20.49
C SER A 123 4.69 0.04 -21.40
N VAL A 124 5.76 0.77 -21.74
CA VAL A 124 6.99 0.21 -22.29
C VAL A 124 7.94 -0.01 -21.13
N LEU A 125 8.26 -1.27 -20.83
CA LEU A 125 9.13 -1.64 -19.71
C LEU A 125 10.60 -1.59 -20.14
N MET A 126 11.45 -1.08 -19.24
CA MET A 126 12.91 -0.99 -19.42
C MET A 126 13.33 -0.45 -20.81
N PRO A 127 12.79 0.70 -21.27
CA PRO A 127 12.99 1.17 -22.64
C PRO A 127 14.47 1.41 -22.98
N GLU A 128 15.29 1.82 -22.01
CA GLU A 128 16.73 2.00 -22.17
C GLU A 128 17.57 0.83 -21.62
N GLY A 129 16.92 -0.27 -21.19
CA GLY A 129 17.58 -1.39 -20.53
C GLY A 129 17.99 -1.10 -19.08
N GLU A 130 18.91 -1.92 -18.56
CA GLU A 130 19.28 -1.90 -17.15
C GLU A 130 19.93 -0.56 -16.73
N GLY A 131 19.41 0.03 -15.66
CA GLY A 131 19.92 1.28 -15.09
C GLY A 131 19.28 2.56 -15.65
N GLY A 132 18.42 2.46 -16.68
CA GLY A 132 17.56 3.52 -17.19
C GLY A 132 16.19 3.61 -16.51
N ALA A 133 15.18 4.08 -17.25
CA ALA A 133 13.81 4.09 -16.74
C ALA A 133 13.29 2.66 -16.55
N ILE A 134 12.49 2.45 -15.51
CA ILE A 134 11.79 1.19 -15.28
C ILE A 134 10.62 1.05 -16.26
N ALA A 135 9.90 2.13 -16.50
CA ALA A 135 8.81 2.13 -17.47
C ALA A 135 8.48 3.53 -17.99
N HIS A 136 8.10 3.61 -19.26
CA HIS A 136 7.35 4.72 -19.83
C HIS A 136 5.87 4.35 -19.87
N CYS A 137 5.04 5.08 -19.13
CA CYS A 137 3.61 4.79 -18.96
C CYS A 137 2.78 5.92 -19.57
N LYS A 138 1.97 5.60 -20.58
CA LYS A 138 1.05 6.53 -21.24
C LYS A 138 -0.39 6.25 -20.85
N PHE A 139 -1.11 7.28 -20.44
CA PHE A 139 -2.51 7.24 -20.03
C PHE A 139 -3.40 7.59 -21.22
N ILE A 140 -4.31 6.69 -21.57
CA ILE A 140 -5.23 6.80 -22.71
C ILE A 140 -6.66 6.78 -22.18
N ALA A 141 -7.36 7.90 -22.31
CA ALA A 141 -8.74 8.04 -21.83
C ALA A 141 -9.74 7.19 -22.61
N GLY A 142 -10.73 6.63 -21.91
CA GLY A 142 -11.85 5.88 -22.49
C GLY A 142 -11.49 4.50 -23.04
N ALA A 143 -10.35 3.93 -22.63
CA ALA A 143 -9.77 2.74 -23.24
C ALA A 143 -9.59 1.56 -22.26
N ALA A 144 -10.12 1.66 -21.04
CA ALA A 144 -10.02 0.61 -20.02
C ALA A 144 -11.33 0.44 -19.25
N GLU A 145 -11.59 -0.81 -18.85
CA GLU A 145 -12.63 -1.18 -17.90
C GLU A 145 -12.01 -1.36 -16.50
N PRO A 146 -12.74 -1.05 -15.41
CA PRO A 146 -12.30 -1.27 -14.03
C PRO A 146 -11.81 -2.70 -13.79
N ASP A 147 -10.72 -2.84 -13.02
CA ASP A 147 -10.19 -4.16 -12.66
C ASP A 147 -10.93 -4.69 -11.42
N PRO A 148 -11.54 -5.89 -11.46
CA PRO A 148 -12.29 -6.42 -10.32
C PRO A 148 -11.44 -6.59 -9.06
N LEU A 149 -10.10 -6.68 -9.16
CA LEU A 149 -9.20 -6.78 -8.01
C LEU A 149 -8.91 -5.42 -7.35
N PHE A 150 -9.21 -4.30 -8.01
CA PHE A 150 -8.93 -2.97 -7.47
C PHE A 150 -9.61 -2.73 -6.11
N GLN A 151 -10.81 -3.26 -5.91
CA GLN A 151 -11.55 -3.17 -4.64
C GLN A 151 -10.78 -3.72 -3.42
N HIS A 152 -9.76 -4.57 -3.65
CA HIS A 152 -8.95 -5.15 -2.60
C HIS A 152 -7.68 -4.35 -2.28
N VAL A 153 -7.33 -3.33 -3.08
CA VAL A 153 -6.08 -2.56 -2.95
C VAL A 153 -5.94 -1.91 -1.58
N MET A 154 -7.01 -1.29 -1.08
CA MET A 154 -7.00 -0.60 0.22
C MET A 154 -7.00 -1.55 1.42
N ASN A 155 -7.44 -2.80 1.22
CA ASN A 155 -7.53 -3.82 2.27
C ASN A 155 -6.29 -4.69 2.37
N ARG A 156 -5.46 -4.73 1.31
CA ARG A 156 -4.25 -5.55 1.27
C ARG A 156 -3.23 -5.09 2.31
N ARG A 157 -2.65 -6.05 3.03
CA ARG A 157 -1.55 -5.83 3.99
C ARG A 157 -0.65 -7.05 4.07
N SER A 158 0.61 -6.83 4.45
CA SER A 158 1.51 -7.94 4.83
C SER A 158 1.17 -8.40 6.25
N HIS A 159 0.37 -9.46 6.34
CA HIS A 159 0.06 -10.12 7.61
C HIS A 159 1.22 -11.06 7.98
N LYS A 160 1.77 -10.88 9.19
CA LYS A 160 2.92 -11.67 9.69
C LYS A 160 2.55 -12.54 10.90
N ASP A 161 1.28 -12.59 11.27
CA ASP A 161 0.81 -13.45 12.35
C ASP A 161 0.62 -14.88 11.82
N MET A 162 0.42 -15.83 12.74
CA MET A 162 0.14 -17.21 12.40
C MET A 162 -1.21 -17.32 11.70
N PHE A 163 -1.22 -17.98 10.55
CA PHE A 163 -2.46 -18.41 9.90
C PHE A 163 -3.00 -19.66 10.59
N ALA A 164 -4.32 -19.82 10.62
CA ALA A 164 -4.93 -21.07 11.07
C ALA A 164 -4.51 -22.22 10.14
N GLU A 165 -4.43 -23.44 10.68
CA GLU A 165 -4.21 -24.67 9.91
C GLU A 165 -5.48 -25.08 9.14
N GLN A 166 -6.02 -24.14 8.36
CA GLN A 166 -7.18 -24.33 7.51
C GLN A 166 -6.72 -24.39 6.07
N LEU A 167 -7.03 -25.49 5.39
CA LEU A 167 -6.78 -25.63 3.96
C LEU A 167 -7.70 -24.70 3.17
N VAL A 168 -7.18 -24.18 2.06
CA VAL A 168 -8.00 -23.52 1.04
C VAL A 168 -8.95 -24.57 0.47
N ASP A 169 -10.20 -24.17 0.20
CA ASP A 169 -11.16 -25.08 -0.42
C ASP A 169 -10.65 -25.57 -1.79
N SER A 170 -10.99 -26.80 -2.16
CA SER A 170 -10.39 -27.45 -3.34
C SER A 170 -10.72 -26.74 -4.65
N ALA A 171 -11.88 -26.09 -4.74
CA ALA A 171 -12.29 -25.36 -5.94
C ALA A 171 -11.44 -24.10 -6.12
N THR A 172 -11.29 -23.31 -5.06
CA THR A 172 -10.40 -22.13 -5.06
C THR A 172 -8.94 -22.54 -5.29
N ALA A 173 -8.47 -23.61 -4.65
CA ALA A 173 -7.10 -24.10 -4.86
C ALA A 173 -6.86 -24.49 -6.33
N GLN A 174 -7.83 -25.15 -6.97
CA GLN A 174 -7.75 -25.50 -8.38
C GLN A 174 -7.72 -24.26 -9.29
N GLN A 175 -8.59 -23.27 -9.03
CA GLN A 175 -8.58 -22.01 -9.78
C GLN A 175 -7.24 -21.27 -9.64
N LEU A 176 -6.68 -21.21 -8.43
CA LEU A 176 -5.39 -20.55 -8.19
C LEU A 176 -4.22 -21.31 -8.81
N SER A 177 -4.33 -22.63 -8.97
CA SER A 177 -3.26 -23.44 -9.57
C SER A 177 -3.00 -23.10 -11.04
N GLU A 178 -3.97 -22.52 -11.75
CA GLU A 178 -3.80 -22.04 -13.13
C GLU A 178 -2.77 -20.89 -13.23
N PHE A 179 -2.49 -20.21 -12.12
CA PHE A 179 -1.51 -19.12 -12.03
C PHE A 179 -0.17 -19.57 -11.43
N ALA A 180 -0.03 -20.84 -11.05
CA ALA A 180 1.24 -21.39 -10.60
C ALA A 180 2.14 -21.66 -11.82
N VAL A 181 3.32 -21.05 -11.84
CA VAL A 181 4.37 -21.26 -12.86
C VAL A 181 5.20 -22.49 -12.54
#